data_AF-A0A1W9R5E7-F1
#
_entry.id   AF-A0A1W9R5E7-F1
#
_cell.length_a   1.000
_cell.length_b   1.000
_cell.length_c   1.000
_cell.angle_alpha   90.00
_cell.angle_beta   90.00
_cell.angle_gamma   90.00
#
_symmetry.space_group_name_H-M   'P 1'
#
loop_
_entity.id
_entity.type
_entity.pdbx_description
1 polymer ?
#
loop_
_entity_poly.entity_id
_entity_poly.type
_entity_poly.pdbx_seq_one_letter_code
_entity_poly.pdbx_strand_id
1 'polypeptide(L)'
;MKQTNSMTRQNRKLWIIVNYLSIILVLGFFYIGKYYDLPTLALIGGAVSLILLIFSFVKVFIKTQLWKLAHTSDKNLDERQLQVILSSLRYSYSAFTIITLAIIYGFAVAGQGPIDVVVAACLLYFAHTLPAAIVGWKEKII
;
A
#
# COMPACT_ATOMS: atom_id res chain seq x y z
N MET A 1 -26.23 -11.63 -1.33
CA MET A 1 -24.84 -11.23 -1.64
C MET A 1 -24.69 -11.13 -3.14
N LYS A 2 -24.45 -9.93 -3.71
CA LYS A 2 -24.15 -9.78 -5.14
C LYS A 2 -22.83 -10.49 -5.43
N GLN A 3 -22.81 -11.38 -6.44
CA GLN A 3 -21.58 -11.98 -6.96
C GLN A 3 -20.62 -10.85 -7.36
N THR A 4 -19.61 -10.60 -6.53
CA THR A 4 -18.51 -9.71 -6.87
C THR A 4 -17.64 -10.46 -7.88
N ASN A 5 -17.43 -9.87 -9.05
CA ASN A 5 -16.50 -10.38 -10.09
C ASN A 5 -15.21 -10.86 -9.42
N SER A 6 -15.02 -12.18 -9.34
CA SER A 6 -13.90 -12.77 -8.61
C SER A 6 -12.64 -12.58 -9.44
N MET A 7 -11.85 -11.57 -9.05
CA MET A 7 -10.55 -11.36 -9.66
C MET A 7 -9.69 -12.59 -9.40
N THR A 8 -9.09 -13.14 -10.47
CA THR A 8 -8.17 -14.27 -10.33
C THR A 8 -7.02 -13.91 -9.38
N ARG A 9 -6.49 -14.90 -8.67
CA ARG A 9 -5.38 -14.70 -7.71
C ARG A 9 -4.19 -14.00 -8.36
N GLN A 10 -3.85 -14.38 -9.60
CA GLN A 10 -2.74 -13.79 -10.34
C GLN A 10 -2.99 -12.32 -10.67
N ASN A 11 -4.20 -11.98 -11.14
CA ASN A 11 -4.57 -10.59 -11.40
C ASN A 11 -4.51 -9.76 -10.11
N ARG A 12 -4.99 -10.30 -9.00
CA ARG A 12 -4.95 -9.61 -7.70
C ARG A 12 -3.53 -9.29 -7.26
N LYS A 13 -2.60 -10.25 -7.37
CA LYS A 13 -1.17 -10.04 -7.08
C LYS A 13 -0.57 -8.96 -7.97
N LEU A 14 -0.89 -8.97 -9.27
CA LEU A 14 -0.44 -7.94 -10.20
C LEU A 14 -0.92 -6.55 -9.77
N TRP A 15 -2.19 -6.40 -9.40
CA TRP A 15 -2.71 -5.11 -8.96
C TRP A 15 -2.13 -4.63 -7.62
N ILE A 16 -1.78 -5.55 -6.70
CA ILE A 16 -1.02 -5.20 -5.47
C ILE A 16 0.36 -4.65 -5.84
N ILE A 17 1.08 -5.31 -6.76
CA ILE A 17 2.39 -4.84 -7.24
C ILE A 17 2.26 -3.46 -7.87
N VAL A 18 1.30 -3.27 -8.78
CA VAL A 18 1.04 -1.97 -9.43
C VAL A 18 0.77 -0.88 -8.40
N ASN A 19 0.00 -1.20 -7.36
CA ASN A 19 -0.31 -0.26 -6.29
C ASN A 19 0.96 0.17 -5.52
N TYR A 20 1.82 -0.77 -5.11
CA TYR A 20 3.06 -0.41 -4.42
C TYR A 20 4.10 0.24 -5.31
N LEU A 21 4.18 -0.13 -6.60
CA LEU A 21 5.00 0.60 -7.57
C LEU A 21 4.52 2.04 -7.71
N SER A 22 3.22 2.30 -7.68
CA SER A 22 2.71 3.67 -7.77
C SER A 22 3.07 4.53 -6.54
N ILE A 23 3.20 3.96 -5.35
CA ILE A 23 3.76 4.68 -4.18
C ILE A 23 5.20 5.10 -4.46
N ILE A 24 6.02 4.18 -4.96
CA ILE A 24 7.43 4.45 -5.29
C ILE A 24 7.52 5.54 -6.35
N LEU A 25 6.65 5.52 -7.37
CA LEU A 25 6.61 6.56 -8.40
C LEU A 25 6.19 7.92 -7.84
N VAL A 26 5.19 7.97 -6.94
CA VAL A 26 4.80 9.22 -6.26
C VAL A 26 5.98 9.82 -5.51
N LEU A 27 6.71 9.01 -4.74
CA LEU A 27 7.91 9.44 -4.02
C LEU A 27 9.03 9.87 -4.98
N GLY A 28 9.25 9.11 -6.04
CA GLY A 28 10.26 9.40 -7.06
C GLY A 28 10.02 10.74 -7.74
N PHE A 29 8.82 10.98 -8.25
CA PHE A 29 8.48 12.26 -8.88
C PHE A 29 8.52 13.44 -7.90
N PHE A 30 8.10 13.24 -6.65
CA PHE A 30 8.23 14.25 -5.60
C PHE A 30 9.69 14.67 -5.39
N TYR A 31 10.60 13.71 -5.24
CA TYR A 31 12.02 14.01 -5.04
C TYR A 31 12.73 14.53 -6.29
N ILE A 32 12.32 14.08 -7.48
CA ILE A 32 12.79 14.67 -8.74
C ILE A 32 12.42 16.15 -8.81
N GLY A 33 11.17 16.51 -8.48
CA GLY A 33 10.74 17.89 -8.43
C GLY A 33 11.46 18.73 -7.38
N LYS A 34 11.76 18.12 -6.22
CA LYS A 34 12.45 18.78 -5.10
C LYS A 34 13.94 19.06 -5.39
N TYR A 35 14.62 18.19 -6.15
CA TYR A 35 16.09 18.25 -6.30
C TYR A 35 16.61 18.61 -7.69
N TYR A 36 15.83 18.41 -8.76
CA TYR A 36 16.32 18.58 -10.14
C TYR A 36 15.69 19.76 -10.88
N ASP A 37 14.94 20.64 -10.20
CA ASP A 37 14.27 21.81 -10.80
C ASP A 37 13.43 21.49 -12.05
N LEU A 38 12.80 20.30 -12.07
CA LEU A 38 11.87 19.87 -13.12
C LEU A 38 10.42 19.88 -12.63
N PRO A 39 9.86 21.06 -12.26
CA PRO A 39 8.56 21.14 -11.58
C PRO A 39 7.42 20.61 -12.45
N THR A 40 7.46 20.86 -13.77
CA THR A 40 6.41 20.41 -14.69
C THR A 40 6.38 18.89 -14.83
N LEU A 41 7.54 18.25 -14.99
CA LEU A 41 7.64 16.79 -15.09
C LEU A 41 7.23 16.12 -13.77
N ALA A 42 7.71 16.65 -12.64
CA ALA A 42 7.35 16.17 -11.32
C ALA A 42 5.86 16.30 -11.04
N LEU A 43 5.23 17.41 -11.43
CA LEU A 43 3.80 17.64 -11.27
C LEU A 43 2.98 16.65 -12.12
N ILE A 44 3.29 16.53 -13.42
CA ILE A 44 2.55 15.64 -14.32
C ILE A 44 2.75 14.18 -13.93
N GLY A 45 4.01 13.75 -13.73
CA GLY A 45 4.35 12.38 -13.34
C GLY A 45 3.79 12.01 -11.98
N GLY A 46 3.84 12.94 -11.00
CA GLY A 46 3.25 12.77 -9.69
C GLY A 46 1.72 12.63 -9.75
N ALA A 47 1.05 13.47 -10.53
CA ALA A 47 -0.40 13.40 -10.73
C ALA A 47 -0.83 12.07 -11.37
N VAL A 48 -0.14 11.63 -12.43
CA VAL A 48 -0.40 10.35 -13.09
C VAL A 48 -0.19 9.18 -12.12
N SER A 49 0.90 9.22 -11.34
CA SER A 49 1.21 8.18 -10.36
C SER A 49 0.18 8.12 -9.24
N LEU A 50 -0.33 9.27 -8.79
CA LEU A 50 -1.39 9.34 -7.79
C LEU A 50 -2.72 8.79 -8.32
N ILE A 51 -3.08 9.11 -9.56
CA ILE A 51 -4.27 8.55 -10.22
C ILE A 51 -4.14 7.01 -10.31
N LEU A 52 -2.97 6.51 -10.70
CA LEU A 52 -2.68 5.08 -10.76
C LEU A 52 -2.78 4.43 -9.37
N LEU A 53 -2.30 5.10 -8.31
CA LEU A 53 -2.40 4.64 -6.93
C LEU A 53 -3.86 4.50 -6.49
N ILE A 54 -4.68 5.53 -6.74
CA ILE A 54 -6.10 5.51 -6.39
C ILE A 54 -6.85 4.44 -7.19
N PHE A 55 -6.59 4.37 -8.51
CA PHE A 55 -7.26 3.40 -9.37
C PHE A 55 -6.90 1.95 -9.00
N SER A 56 -5.62 1.67 -8.78
CA SER A 56 -5.16 0.36 -8.33
C SER A 56 -5.72 0.02 -6.96
N PHE A 57 -5.78 0.98 -6.03
CA PHE A 57 -6.36 0.81 -4.70
C PHE A 57 -7.82 0.37 -4.76
N VAL A 58 -8.65 1.12 -5.49
CA VAL A 58 -10.07 0.80 -5.65
C VAL A 58 -10.24 -0.58 -6.27
N LYS A 59 -9.45 -0.89 -7.31
CA LYS A 59 -9.55 -2.15 -8.02
C LYS A 59 -9.14 -3.35 -7.17
N VAL A 60 -8.11 -3.21 -6.34
CA VAL A 60 -7.53 -4.34 -5.61
C VAL A 60 -8.00 -4.48 -4.18
N PHE A 61 -8.33 -3.40 -3.47
CA PHE A 61 -8.72 -3.46 -2.06
C PHE A 61 -10.22 -3.24 -1.85
N ILE A 62 -10.84 -2.32 -2.60
CA ILE A 62 -12.27 -2.03 -2.45
C ILE A 62 -13.12 -3.07 -3.18
N LYS A 63 -12.86 -3.31 -4.47
CA LYS A 63 -13.65 -4.27 -5.27
C LYS A 63 -13.53 -5.72 -4.78
N THR A 64 -12.38 -6.09 -4.21
CA THR A 64 -12.15 -7.44 -3.65
C THR A 64 -12.60 -7.58 -2.19
N GLN A 65 -13.07 -6.50 -1.57
CA GLN A 65 -13.42 -6.43 -0.15
C GLN A 65 -12.27 -6.69 0.83
N LEU A 66 -11.02 -6.77 0.36
CA LEU A 66 -9.84 -6.90 1.23
C LEU A 66 -9.70 -5.71 2.18
N TRP A 67 -10.04 -4.50 1.74
CA TRP A 67 -10.07 -3.32 2.60
C TRP A 67 -11.02 -3.51 3.78
N LYS A 68 -12.25 -3.96 3.48
CA LYS A 68 -13.28 -4.21 4.48
C LYS A 68 -12.82 -5.29 5.45
N LEU A 69 -12.30 -6.41 4.96
CA LEU A 69 -11.83 -7.51 5.80
C LEU A 69 -10.75 -7.04 6.79
N ALA A 70 -9.78 -6.24 6.35
CA ALA A 70 -8.70 -5.75 7.20
C ALA A 70 -9.10 -4.67 8.22
N HIS A 71 -10.24 -3.99 8.02
CA HIS A 71 -10.72 -2.91 8.89
C HIS A 71 -12.04 -3.24 9.59
N THR A 72 -12.54 -4.47 9.46
CA THR A 72 -13.73 -4.93 10.18
C THR A 72 -13.33 -5.25 11.61
N SER A 73 -14.13 -4.81 12.58
CA SER A 73 -13.92 -5.13 14.00
C SER A 73 -13.97 -6.64 14.22
N ASP A 74 -13.08 -7.16 15.07
CA ASP A 74 -12.96 -8.59 15.42
C ASP A 74 -14.29 -9.25 15.80
N LYS A 75 -15.22 -8.50 16.42
CA LYS A 75 -16.56 -9.00 16.80
C LYS A 75 -17.44 -9.39 15.61
N ASN A 76 -17.13 -8.86 14.43
CA ASN A 76 -17.88 -9.08 13.18
C ASN A 76 -17.14 -10.01 12.22
N LEU A 77 -15.99 -10.58 12.62
CA LEU A 77 -15.25 -11.56 11.84
C LEU A 77 -15.62 -12.97 12.32
N ASP A 78 -15.74 -13.90 11.39
CA ASP A 78 -15.76 -15.32 11.75
C ASP A 78 -14.38 -15.78 12.25
N GLU A 79 -14.32 -16.89 12.98
CA GLU A 79 -13.08 -17.42 13.57
C GLU A 79 -11.96 -17.60 12.52
N ARG A 80 -12.32 -18.03 11.31
CA ARG A 80 -11.35 -18.26 10.23
C ARG A 80 -10.81 -16.95 9.69
N GLN A 81 -11.67 -15.96 9.46
CA GLN A 81 -11.30 -14.62 9.02
C GLN A 81 -10.43 -13.93 10.06
N LEU A 82 -10.78 -14.06 11.34
CA LEU A 82 -10.00 -13.54 12.46
C LEU A 82 -8.59 -14.13 12.47
N GLN A 83 -8.44 -15.46 12.35
CA GLN A 83 -7.13 -16.11 12.29
C GLN A 83 -6.28 -15.63 11.09
N VAL A 84 -6.90 -15.48 9.92
CA VAL A 84 -6.23 -14.97 8.71
C VAL A 84 -5.77 -13.52 8.89
N ILE A 85 -6.62 -12.67 9.48
CA ILE A 85 -6.31 -11.26 9.72
C ILE A 85 -5.23 -11.09 10.78
N LEU A 86 -5.30 -11.80 11.92
CA LEU A 86 -4.29 -11.74 12.97
C LEU A 86 -2.92 -12.20 12.46
N SER A 87 -2.88 -13.29 11.69
CA SER A 87 -1.65 -13.76 11.04
C SER A 87 -1.10 -12.69 10.10
N SER A 88 -1.95 -12.11 9.26
CA SER A 88 -1.55 -11.08 8.29
C SER A 88 -1.10 -9.78 8.95
N LEU A 89 -1.75 -9.35 10.03
CA LEU A 89 -1.36 -8.21 10.85
C LEU A 89 0.02 -8.43 11.44
N ARG A 90 0.28 -9.59 12.07
CA ARG A 90 1.60 -9.91 12.63
C ARG A 90 2.71 -9.78 11.59
N TYR A 91 2.53 -10.37 10.41
CA TYR A 91 3.51 -10.24 9.32
C TYR A 91 3.64 -8.79 8.84
N SER A 92 2.53 -8.05 8.76
CA SER A 92 2.52 -6.66 8.31
C SER A 92 3.27 -5.76 9.27
N TYR A 93 3.08 -5.91 10.58
CA TYR A 93 3.81 -5.11 11.58
C TYR A 93 5.30 -5.37 11.50
N SER A 94 5.74 -6.64 11.44
CA SER A 94 7.17 -6.95 11.29
C SER A 94 7.76 -6.33 10.02
N ALA A 95 7.10 -6.49 8.88
CA ALA A 95 7.57 -5.92 7.60
C ALA A 95 7.55 -4.39 7.61
N PHE A 96 6.47 -3.78 8.11
CA PHE A 96 6.33 -2.33 8.23
C PHE A 96 7.42 -1.72 9.11
N THR A 97 7.70 -2.32 10.27
CA THR A 97 8.76 -1.85 11.17
C THR A 97 10.12 -1.89 10.48
N ILE A 98 10.47 -3.01 9.83
CA ILE A 98 11.75 -3.14 9.13
C ILE A 98 11.87 -2.10 8.02
N ILE A 99 10.84 -1.96 7.18
CA ILE A 99 10.82 -1.00 6.06
C ILE A 99 10.90 0.44 6.57
N THR A 100 10.15 0.76 7.63
CA THR A 100 10.15 2.11 8.23
C THR A 100 11.52 2.44 8.81
N LEU A 101 12.13 1.53 9.57
CA LEU A 101 13.47 1.73 10.10
C LEU A 101 14.50 1.90 8.97
N ALA A 102 14.43 1.08 7.92
CA ALA A 102 15.32 1.20 6.77
C ALA A 102 15.19 2.58 6.08
N ILE A 103 13.97 3.10 5.93
CA ILE A 103 13.73 4.44 5.37
C ILE A 103 14.30 5.52 6.29
N ILE A 104 14.01 5.47 7.60
CA ILE A 104 14.50 6.45 8.58
C ILE A 104 16.03 6.50 8.58
N TYR A 105 16.68 5.34 8.70
CA TYR A 105 18.14 5.26 8.67
C TYR A 105 18.72 5.69 7.31
N GLY A 106 18.05 5.35 6.20
CA GLY A 106 18.45 5.79 4.87
C GLY A 106 18.47 7.32 4.76
N PHE A 107 17.46 8.00 5.29
CA PHE A 107 17.43 9.47 5.33
C PHE A 107 18.55 10.04 6.20
N ALA A 108 18.73 9.48 7.40
CA ALA A 108 19.77 9.92 8.33
C ALA A 108 21.19 9.76 7.73
N VAL A 109 21.48 8.63 7.08
CA VAL A 109 22.78 8.36 6.46
C VAL A 109 23.01 9.20 5.21
N ALA A 110 21.97 9.45 4.42
CA ALA A 110 22.06 10.30 3.22
C ALA A 110 22.14 11.80 3.54
N GLY A 111 22.18 12.19 4.82
CA GLY A 111 22.15 13.59 5.24
C GLY A 111 20.87 14.32 4.82
N GLN A 112 19.81 13.57 4.54
CA GLN A 112 18.50 14.14 4.23
C GLN A 112 17.92 14.72 5.52
N GLY A 113 17.24 15.86 5.40
CA GLY A 113 16.60 16.52 6.54
C GLY A 113 15.45 15.70 7.17
N PRO A 114 14.56 16.34 7.94
CA PRO A 114 13.44 15.64 8.55
C PRO A 114 12.55 14.96 7.50
N ILE A 115 11.86 13.89 7.91
CA ILE A 115 10.94 13.14 7.04
C ILE A 115 9.84 14.07 6.53
N ASP A 116 9.75 14.21 5.22
CA ASP A 116 8.74 15.04 4.57
C ASP A 116 7.33 14.45 4.78
N VAL A 117 6.32 15.32 4.81
CA VAL A 117 4.90 14.93 4.96
C VAL A 117 4.47 13.91 3.90
N VAL A 118 5.02 13.98 2.69
CA VAL A 118 4.72 13.02 1.60
C VAL A 118 5.21 11.62 1.93
N VAL A 119 6.41 11.49 2.50
CA VAL A 119 6.95 10.18 2.96
C VAL A 119 6.11 9.65 4.11
N ALA A 120 5.76 10.51 5.07
CA ALA A 120 4.90 10.13 6.18
C ALA A 120 3.51 9.64 5.70
N ALA A 121 2.90 10.34 4.73
CA ALA A 121 1.64 9.93 4.12
C ALA A 121 1.74 8.59 3.38
N CYS A 122 2.84 8.35 2.66
CA CYS A 122 3.09 7.08 1.98
C CYS A 122 3.29 5.92 2.98
N LEU A 123 4.02 6.15 4.08
CA LEU A 123 4.19 5.18 5.15
C LEU A 123 2.86 4.86 5.84
N LEU A 124 2.05 5.88 6.11
CA LEU A 124 0.71 5.69 6.70
C LEU A 124 -0.18 4.87 5.77
N TYR A 125 -0.24 5.22 4.48
CA TYR A 125 -0.97 4.45 3.49
C TYR A 125 -0.48 3.00 3.39
N PHE A 126 0.84 2.79 3.41
CA PHE A 126 1.45 1.48 3.40
C PHE A 126 1.04 0.65 4.64
N ALA A 127 1.07 1.25 5.84
CA ALA A 127 0.65 0.60 7.08
C ALA A 127 -0.81 0.09 7.02
N HIS A 128 -1.73 0.88 6.45
CA HIS A 128 -3.14 0.51 6.36
C HIS A 128 -3.44 -0.52 5.27
N THR A 129 -2.66 -0.55 4.19
CA THR A 129 -2.91 -1.45 3.05
C THR A 129 -2.16 -2.78 3.17
N LEU A 130 -1.08 -2.83 3.94
CA LEU A 130 -0.22 -4.01 4.04
C LEU A 130 -0.93 -5.27 4.58
N PRO A 131 -1.74 -5.22 5.65
CA PRO A 131 -2.48 -6.39 6.12
C PRO A 131 -3.40 -6.97 5.03
N ALA A 132 -4.14 -6.08 4.37
CA ALA A 132 -5.03 -6.44 3.27
C ALA A 132 -4.25 -7.03 2.07
N ALA A 133 -3.08 -6.48 1.76
CA ALA A 133 -2.22 -6.97 0.68
C ALA A 133 -1.67 -8.36 0.99
N ILE A 134 -1.25 -8.64 2.24
CA ILE A 134 -0.77 -9.95 2.66
C ILE A 134 -1.87 -11.01 2.53
N VAL A 135 -3.09 -10.70 2.98
CA VAL A 135 -4.25 -11.58 2.79
C VAL A 135 -4.48 -11.82 1.29
N GLY A 136 -4.52 -10.74 0.50
CA GLY A 136 -4.67 -10.81 -0.95
C GLY A 136 -3.57 -11.64 -1.63
N TRP A 137 -2.38 -11.71 -1.06
CA TRP A 137 -1.27 -12.47 -1.62
C TRP A 137 -1.36 -13.97 -1.29
N LYS A 138 -1.64 -14.28 -0.03
CA LYS A 138 -1.57 -15.64 0.53
C LYS A 138 -2.85 -16.44 0.30
N GLU A 139 -4.01 -15.85 0.52
CA GLU A 139 -5.27 -16.60 0.60
C GLU A 139 -5.97 -16.78 -0.75
N LYS A 140 -6.62 -17.93 -0.95
CA LYS A 140 -7.71 -18.05 -1.91
C LYS A 140 -8.93 -17.42 -1.25
N ILE A 141 -9.24 -16.17 -1.61
CA ILE A 141 -10.48 -15.52 -1.19
C ILE A 141 -11.63 -16.41 -1.68
N ILE A 142 -12.44 -16.87 -0.73
CA ILE A 142 -13.57 -17.79 -0.91
C ILE A 142 -14.65 -17.13 -1.76
#